data_AF-A0A2X3EPT9-F1
#
_entry.id   AF-A0A2X3EPT9-F1
#
_cell.length_a   1.000
_cell.length_b   1.000
_cell.length_c   1.000
_cell.angle_alpha   90.00
_cell.angle_beta   90.00
_cell.angle_gamma   90.00
#
_symmetry.space_group_name_H-M   'P 1'
#
loop_
_entity.id
_entity.type
_entity.pdbx_description
1 polymer ?
#
loop_
_entity_poly.entity_id
_entity_poly.type
_entity_poly.pdbx_seq_one_letter_code
_entity_poly.pdbx_strand_id
1 'polypeptide(L)'
;MFLVGDAAHIVPPTGAKGLNLAASDVNYLWRILREYYHRGRSDLLAAYSQLALDRVWKGERFSWFMTRLLHDFPDQNAFDAKMQAADRRYYLGSRAGLTTIAENYVGLPMERVA
;
A
#
# COMPACT_ATOMS: atom_id res chain seq x y z
N MET A 1 -17.35 2.69 -15.11
CA MET A 1 -17.43 3.04 -13.66
C MET A 1 -16.05 2.83 -13.07
N PHE A 2 -15.58 3.72 -12.19
CA PHE A 2 -14.27 3.63 -11.52
C PHE A 2 -14.45 3.78 -10.00
N LEU A 3 -13.77 2.96 -9.21
CA LEU A 3 -13.82 2.97 -7.74
C LEU A 3 -12.50 3.54 -7.20
N VAL A 4 -12.58 4.33 -6.13
CA VAL A 4 -11.46 5.10 -5.57
C VAL A 4 -11.53 5.04 -4.04
N GLY A 5 -10.38 4.82 -3.38
CA GLY A 5 -10.29 4.82 -1.92
C GLY A 5 -11.12 3.70 -1.28
N ASP A 6 -11.82 4.01 -0.18
CA ASP A 6 -12.58 3.04 0.61
C ASP A 6 -13.71 2.34 -0.16
N ALA A 7 -14.14 2.89 -1.30
CA ALA A 7 -15.06 2.20 -2.21
C ALA A 7 -14.40 1.00 -2.92
N ALA A 8 -13.07 0.90 -2.92
CA ALA A 8 -12.28 -0.11 -3.61
C ALA A 8 -11.43 -0.97 -2.65
N HIS A 9 -10.88 -0.42 -1.56
CA HIS A 9 -9.98 -1.12 -0.64
C HIS A 9 -10.05 -0.57 0.79
N ILE A 10 -9.74 -1.41 1.78
CA ILE A 10 -9.73 -1.05 3.20
C ILE A 10 -8.46 -1.64 3.83
N VAL A 11 -7.66 -0.79 4.49
CA VAL A 11 -6.42 -1.20 5.18
C VAL A 11 -6.57 -1.08 6.69
N PRO A 12 -5.89 -1.93 7.49
CA PRO A 12 -5.78 -1.70 8.92
C PRO A 12 -4.97 -0.40 9.19
N PRO A 13 -5.37 0.40 10.21
CA PRO A 13 -4.82 1.76 10.41
C PRO A 13 -3.35 1.78 10.84
N THR A 14 -2.80 0.64 11.26
CA THR A 14 -1.39 0.43 11.65
C THR A 14 -0.37 0.90 10.61
N GLY A 15 -0.68 0.75 9.31
CA GLY A 15 0.19 1.22 8.24
C GLY A 15 0.02 2.70 7.89
N ALA A 16 -1.04 3.37 8.41
CA ALA A 16 -1.45 4.72 8.05
C ALA A 16 -1.60 4.93 6.53
N LYS A 17 -2.16 3.93 5.81
CA LYS A 17 -2.19 3.92 4.33
C LYS A 17 -3.52 4.32 3.69
N GLY A 18 -4.67 4.22 4.36
CA GLY A 18 -5.98 4.35 3.72
C GLY A 18 -6.14 5.63 2.89
N LEU A 19 -6.05 6.80 3.52
CA LEU A 19 -6.15 8.09 2.82
C LEU A 19 -5.04 8.28 1.76
N ASN A 20 -3.83 7.78 2.01
CA ASN A 20 -2.72 7.88 1.08
C ASN A 20 -2.94 7.03 -0.19
N LEU A 21 -3.58 5.86 -0.06
CA LEU A 21 -3.96 5.02 -1.19
C LEU A 21 -5.10 5.65 -1.99
N ALA A 22 -6.12 6.19 -1.30
CA ALA A 22 -7.18 6.96 -1.96
C ALA A 22 -6.63 8.15 -2.74
N ALA A 23 -5.66 8.89 -2.19
CA ALA A 23 -5.01 10.00 -2.87
C ALA A 23 -4.27 9.55 -4.15
N SER A 24 -3.63 8.38 -4.14
CA SER A 24 -3.00 7.84 -5.36
C SER A 24 -4.00 7.36 -6.40
N ASP A 25 -5.11 6.75 -6.00
CA ASP A 25 -6.19 6.37 -6.93
C ASP A 25 -6.74 7.60 -7.66
N VAL A 26 -7.03 8.67 -6.89
CA VAL A 26 -7.43 9.97 -7.45
C VAL A 26 -6.36 10.50 -8.41
N ASN A 27 -5.08 10.40 -8.06
CA ASN A 27 -4.00 10.86 -8.92
C ASN A 27 -3.96 10.12 -10.27
N TYR A 28 -4.05 8.79 -10.25
CA TYR A 28 -4.05 7.97 -11.45
C TYR A 28 -5.30 8.24 -12.30
N LEU A 29 -6.48 8.22 -11.70
CA LEU A 29 -7.73 8.46 -12.41
C LEU A 29 -7.76 9.87 -13.01
N TRP A 30 -7.33 10.90 -12.27
CA TRP A 30 -7.24 12.26 -12.79
C TRP A 30 -6.30 12.37 -14.00
N ARG A 31 -5.11 11.76 -13.94
CA ARG A 31 -4.16 11.76 -15.07
C ARG A 31 -4.75 11.06 -16.29
N ILE A 32 -5.38 9.90 -16.11
CA ILE A 32 -6.02 9.14 -17.19
C ILE A 32 -7.17 9.94 -17.81
N LEU A 33 -8.07 10.50 -16.99
CA LEU A 33 -9.20 11.31 -17.46
C LEU A 33 -8.72 12.57 -18.20
N ARG A 34 -7.65 13.21 -17.73
CA ARG A 34 -7.05 14.36 -18.40
C ARG A 34 -6.58 14.00 -19.81
N GLU A 35 -5.89 12.87 -19.98
CA GLU A 35 -5.42 12.39 -21.29
C GLU A 35 -6.57 11.96 -22.19
N TYR A 36 -7.60 11.32 -21.64
CA TYR A 36 -8.81 10.97 -22.36
C TYR A 36 -9.53 12.21 -22.93
N TYR A 37 -9.84 13.20 -22.09
CA TYR A 37 -10.62 14.36 -22.52
C TYR A 37 -9.83 15.34 -23.39
N HIS A 38 -8.53 15.51 -23.17
CA HIS A 38 -7.73 16.47 -23.94
C HIS A 38 -7.04 15.87 -25.17
N ARG A 39 -6.79 14.56 -25.19
CA ARG A 39 -6.02 13.91 -26.27
C ARG A 39 -6.71 12.69 -26.88
N GLY A 40 -7.91 12.33 -26.43
CA GLY A 40 -8.67 11.19 -26.97
C GLY A 40 -8.07 9.82 -26.63
N ARG A 41 -7.18 9.73 -25.64
CA ARG A 41 -6.50 8.48 -25.21
C ARG A 41 -7.46 7.57 -24.42
N SER A 42 -8.42 6.94 -25.10
CA SER A 42 -9.38 5.99 -24.50
C SER A 42 -8.74 4.68 -24.04
N ASP A 43 -7.60 4.31 -24.63
CA ASP A 43 -6.79 3.16 -24.26
C ASP A 43 -6.36 3.20 -22.78
N LEU A 44 -6.10 4.39 -22.24
CA LEU A 44 -5.64 4.56 -20.86
C LEU A 44 -6.69 4.24 -19.80
N LEU A 45 -7.98 4.24 -20.14
CA LEU A 45 -9.05 3.90 -19.20
C LEU A 45 -8.94 2.46 -18.70
N ALA A 46 -8.46 1.55 -19.56
CA ALA A 46 -8.26 0.14 -19.20
C ALA A 46 -7.07 -0.08 -18.26
N ALA A 47 -6.11 0.86 -18.23
CA ALA A 47 -4.91 0.76 -17.40
C ALA A 47 -5.14 1.16 -15.93
N TYR A 48 -6.26 1.83 -15.62
CA TYR A 48 -6.53 2.37 -14.28
C TYR A 48 -6.39 1.32 -13.18
N SER A 49 -7.11 0.21 -13.30
CA SER A 49 -7.15 -0.81 -12.24
C SER A 49 -5.78 -1.42 -12.00
N GLN A 50 -4.98 -1.64 -13.04
CA GLN A 50 -3.63 -2.18 -12.92
C GLN A 50 -2.74 -1.23 -12.10
N LEU A 51 -2.67 0.05 -12.50
CA LEU A 51 -1.86 1.07 -11.83
C LEU A 51 -2.26 1.28 -10.36
N ALA A 52 -3.58 1.29 -10.09
CA ALA A 52 -4.09 1.42 -8.72
C ALA A 52 -3.72 0.18 -7.89
N LEU A 53 -4.01 -1.04 -8.39
CA LEU A 53 -3.75 -2.28 -7.67
C LEU A 53 -2.28 -2.52 -7.37
N ASP A 54 -1.37 -2.16 -8.28
CA ASP A 54 0.07 -2.28 -8.07
C ASP A 54 0.55 -1.47 -6.86
N ARG A 55 -0.15 -0.39 -6.52
CA ARG A 55 0.13 0.42 -5.34
C ARG A 55 -0.66 -0.03 -4.11
N VAL A 56 -1.93 -0.37 -4.28
CA VAL A 56 -2.79 -0.86 -3.19
C VAL A 56 -2.17 -2.10 -2.56
N TRP A 57 -1.71 -3.08 -3.34
CA TRP A 57 -1.08 -4.28 -2.80
C TRP A 57 0.20 -4.00 -2.03
N LYS A 58 1.00 -3.00 -2.43
CA LYS A 58 2.18 -2.57 -1.66
C LYS A 58 1.78 -1.96 -0.32
N GLY A 59 0.72 -1.17 -0.29
CA GLY A 59 0.15 -0.57 0.93
C GLY A 59 -0.49 -1.60 1.87
N GLU A 60 -1.26 -2.55 1.32
CA GLU A 60 -1.86 -3.67 2.04
C GLU A 60 -0.80 -4.54 2.69
N ARG A 61 0.20 -4.98 1.91
CA ARG A 61 1.33 -5.79 2.42
C ARG A 61 2.03 -5.10 3.59
N PHE A 62 2.30 -3.80 3.49
CA PHE A 62 2.94 -3.05 4.56
C PHE A 62 2.05 -2.90 5.79
N SER A 63 0.76 -2.59 5.60
CA SER A 63 -0.18 -2.43 6.70
C SER A 63 -0.38 -3.76 7.44
N TRP A 64 -0.53 -4.86 6.70
CA TRP A 64 -0.56 -6.22 7.25
C TRP A 64 0.72 -6.56 8.02
N PHE A 65 1.90 -6.28 7.45
CA PHE A 65 3.19 -6.48 8.10
C PHE A 65 3.27 -5.73 9.44
N MET A 66 2.91 -4.44 9.46
CA MET A 66 2.92 -3.63 10.67
C MET A 66 1.94 -4.14 11.73
N THR A 67 0.74 -4.57 11.32
CA THR A 67 -0.22 -5.21 12.23
C THR A 67 0.38 -6.47 12.87
N ARG A 68 0.95 -7.36 12.05
CA ARG A 68 1.57 -8.61 12.51
C ARG A 68 2.79 -8.36 13.39
N LEU A 69 3.56 -7.30 13.12
CA LEU A 69 4.74 -6.96 13.91
C LEU A 69 4.36 -6.36 15.27
N LEU A 70 3.31 -5.55 15.35
CA LEU A 70 3.01 -4.73 16.53
C LEU A 70 1.88 -5.24 17.43
N HIS A 71 0.98 -6.08 16.92
CA HIS A 71 -0.14 -6.61 17.71
C HIS A 71 0.15 -8.01 18.22
N ASP A 72 -0.23 -8.28 19.45
CA ASP A 72 -0.29 -9.63 20.00
C ASP A 72 -1.69 -10.17 19.74
N PHE A 73 -1.80 -11.38 19.17
CA PHE A 73 -3.07 -11.97 18.78
C PHE A 73 -3.48 -13.06 19.78
N PRO A 74 -4.77 -13.19 20.12
CA PRO A 74 -5.24 -14.11 21.16
C PRO A 74 -4.93 -15.58 20.84
N ASP A 75 -4.90 -15.95 19.56
CA ASP A 75 -4.68 -17.34 19.11
C ASP A 75 -3.22 -17.65 18.75
N GLN A 76 -2.27 -16.76 19.08
CA GLN A 76 -0.84 -17.00 18.81
C GLN A 76 -0.30 -18.15 19.65
N ASN A 77 0.34 -19.13 18.98
CA ASN A 77 1.05 -20.18 19.69
C ASN A 77 2.46 -19.70 20.11
N ALA A 78 3.15 -20.52 20.91
CA ALA A 78 4.49 -20.18 21.43
C ALA A 78 5.56 -20.01 20.33
N PHE A 79 5.40 -20.65 19.17
CA PHE A 79 6.29 -20.48 18.03
C PHE A 79 6.06 -19.12 17.36
N ASP A 80 4.79 -18.75 17.11
CA ASP A 80 4.44 -17.47 16.50
C ASP A 80 4.95 -16.27 17.32
N ALA A 81 4.80 -16.32 18.64
CA ALA A 81 5.31 -15.29 19.54
C ALA A 81 6.85 -15.15 19.45
N LYS A 82 7.56 -16.27 19.35
CA LYS A 82 9.03 -16.26 19.17
C LYS A 82 9.45 -15.71 17.81
N MET A 83 8.72 -16.06 16.74
CA MET A 83 8.98 -15.51 15.40
C MET A 83 8.75 -14.00 15.37
N GLN A 84 7.65 -13.53 15.94
CA GLN A 84 7.36 -12.09 16.03
C GLN A 84 8.45 -11.34 16.83
N ALA A 85 8.91 -11.90 17.94
CA ALA A 85 10.00 -11.30 18.72
C ALA A 85 11.33 -11.27 17.93
N ALA A 86 11.61 -12.31 17.13
CA ALA A 86 12.77 -12.35 16.25
C ALA A 86 12.66 -11.31 15.13
N ASP A 87 11.49 -11.17 14.50
CA ASP A 87 11.22 -10.15 13.48
C ASP A 87 11.40 -8.74 14.03
N ARG A 88 10.82 -8.44 15.21
CA ARG A 88 11.02 -7.14 15.89
C ARG A 88 12.51 -6.85 16.09
N ARG A 89 13.28 -7.82 16.56
CA ARG A 89 14.72 -7.66 16.77
C ARG A 89 15.48 -7.42 15.47
N TYR A 90 15.16 -8.17 14.42
CA TYR A 90 15.81 -8.03 13.12
C TYR A 90 15.49 -6.67 12.49
N TYR A 91 14.21 -6.34 12.33
CA TYR A 91 13.80 -5.13 11.61
C TYR A 91 14.20 -3.85 12.34
N LEU A 92 14.19 -3.84 13.68
CA LEU A 92 14.53 -2.66 14.47
C LEU A 92 16.02 -2.57 14.81
N GLY A 93 16.77 -3.68 14.74
CA GLY A 93 18.20 -3.74 15.02
C GLY A 93 19.10 -3.64 13.77
N SER A 94 18.53 -3.77 12.57
CA SER A 94 19.25 -3.75 11.30
C SER A 94 19.00 -2.47 10.53
N ARG A 95 20.05 -1.87 9.94
CA ARG A 95 19.89 -0.74 9.02
C ARG A 95 19.04 -1.11 7.80
N ALA A 96 19.23 -2.32 7.25
CA ALA A 96 18.44 -2.79 6.12
C ALA A 96 16.96 -2.95 6.53
N GLY A 97 16.69 -3.56 7.68
CA GLY A 97 15.35 -3.69 8.25
C GLY A 97 14.66 -2.33 8.45
N LEU A 98 15.33 -1.40 9.11
CA LEU A 98 14.84 -0.03 9.31
C LEU A 98 14.58 0.69 7.99
N THR A 99 15.42 0.49 6.98
CA THR A 99 15.24 1.09 5.65
C THR A 99 13.96 0.58 4.99
N THR A 100 13.68 -0.73 5.06
CA THR A 100 12.44 -1.31 4.53
C THR A 100 11.19 -0.76 5.23
N ILE A 101 11.26 -0.53 6.55
CA ILE A 101 10.16 0.12 7.27
C ILE A 101 10.01 1.56 6.80
N ALA A 102 11.12 2.32 6.76
CA ALA A 102 11.12 3.73 6.45
C ALA A 102 10.55 4.03 5.06
N GLU A 103 11.04 3.37 4.01
CA GLU A 103 10.57 3.60 2.63
C GLU A 103 9.08 3.28 2.45
N ASN A 104 8.59 2.25 3.13
CA ASN A 104 7.18 1.90 3.08
C ASN A 104 6.36 2.86 3.93
N TYR A 105 6.86 3.33 5.07
CA TYR A 105 6.16 4.26 5.95
C TYR A 105 5.99 5.64 5.31
N VAL A 106 7.03 6.20 4.68
CA VAL A 106 6.92 7.48 3.93
C VAL A 106 6.13 7.33 2.62
N GLY A 107 5.96 6.11 2.13
CA GLY A 107 5.21 5.79 0.92
C GLY A 107 6.11 5.63 -0.30
N LEU A 108 5.84 4.57 -1.06
CA LEU A 108 6.60 4.23 -2.26
C LEU A 108 6.30 5.20 -3.42
N PRO A 109 7.18 5.31 -4.43
CA PRO A 109 6.95 6.14 -5.61
C PRO A 109 5.65 5.78 -6.34
N MET A 110 4.99 6.77 -6.93
CA MET A 110 3.84 6.56 -7.83
C MET A 110 4.32 6.21 -9.23
N GLU A 111 3.55 5.36 -9.92
CA GLU A 111 3.83 4.99 -11.30
C GLU A 111 3.43 6.12 -12.25
N ARG A 112 4.08 6.19 -13.41
CA ARG A 112 3.76 7.20 -14.42
C ARG A 112 2.65 6.67 -15.32
N VAL A 113 1.60 7.47 -15.49
CA VAL A 113 0.60 7.27 -16.55
C VAL A 113 1.23 7.73 -17.87
N ALA A 114 1.37 6.82 -18.85
CA ALA A 114 2.01 7.06 -20.16
C ALA A 114 1.11 6.57 -21.30
#